data_AF-A0A8B6X7Q0-F1
#
_entry.id   AF-A0A8B6X7Q0-F1
#
_cell.length_a   1.000
_cell.length_b   1.000
_cell.length_c   1.000
_cell.angle_alpha   90.00
_cell.angle_beta   90.00
_cell.angle_gamma   90.00
#
_symmetry.space_group_name_H-M   'P 1'
#
loop_
_entity.id
_entity.type
_entity.pdbx_description
1 polymer ?
#
loop_
_entity_poly.entity_id
_entity_poly.type
_entity_poly.pdbx_seq_one_letter_code
_entity_poly.pdbx_strand_id
1 'polypeptide(L)'
;MNRTLRDWATPLTIGSFALMAVTGGLMFFHLDRGLQKPVHEWAGWLMAGAGVLHGVVNWSALKRYLRLPRPATVMGLCVLALGASFFVGADGDRKGGGSPSVIAMQAIAGAPIGSVAPLFGKTGAEARAALAAADISLPDDDATLASAIGAERDRLGKALRALSARP
;
A
#
# COMPACT_ATOMS: atom_id res chain seq x y z
N MET A 1 8.60 36.66 10.27
CA MET A 1 8.41 35.22 10.61
C MET A 1 8.92 35.00 12.02
N ASN A 2 8.11 34.38 12.87
CA ASN A 2 8.35 34.29 14.31
C ASN A 2 9.61 33.46 14.59
N ARG A 3 10.53 34.00 15.40
CA ARG A 3 11.83 33.37 15.73
C ARG A 3 11.65 31.94 16.28
N THR A 4 10.59 31.75 17.05
CA THR A 4 10.14 30.46 17.60
C THR A 4 9.95 29.37 16.55
N LEU A 5 9.37 29.66 15.37
CA LEU A 5 9.16 28.64 14.34
C LEU A 5 10.48 28.11 13.78
N ARG A 6 11.51 28.95 13.70
CA ARG A 6 12.83 28.55 13.23
C ARG A 6 13.56 27.68 14.25
N ASP A 7 13.38 27.98 15.54
CA ASP A 7 14.00 27.24 16.63
C ASP A 7 13.44 25.81 16.75
N TRP A 8 12.18 25.59 16.37
CA TRP A 8 11.54 24.28 16.38
C TRP A 8 11.69 23.47 15.08
N ALA A 9 11.86 24.12 13.92
CA ALA A 9 11.86 23.42 12.64
C ALA A 9 12.98 22.36 12.51
N THR A 10 14.21 22.73 12.89
CA THR A 10 15.36 21.82 12.82
C THR A 10 15.27 20.64 13.80
N PRO A 11 15.01 20.84 15.11
CA PRO A 11 14.90 19.71 16.03
C PRO A 11 13.72 18.79 15.70
N LEU A 12 12.58 19.34 15.23
CA LEU A 12 11.47 18.51 14.76
C LEU A 12 11.91 17.65 13.58
N THR A 13 12.58 18.23 12.58
CA THR A 13 13.06 17.49 11.40
C THR A 13 14.04 16.38 11.80
N ILE A 14 15.00 16.66 12.69
CA ILE A 14 16.00 15.68 13.13
C ILE A 14 15.34 14.55 13.94
N GLY A 15 14.47 14.91 14.90
CA GLY A 15 13.79 13.94 15.75
C GLY A 15 12.87 13.03 14.95
N SER A 16 12.05 13.60 14.06
CA SER A 16 11.18 12.81 13.19
C SER A 16 11.98 11.99 12.18
N PHE A 17 13.10 12.51 11.64
CA PHE A 17 13.99 11.73 10.77
C PHE A 17 14.53 10.49 11.47
N ALA A 18 15.04 10.64 12.70
CA ALA A 18 15.56 9.52 13.47
C ALA A 18 14.48 8.45 13.74
N LEU A 19 13.26 8.90 14.11
CA LEU A 19 12.13 8.00 14.31
C LEU A 19 11.77 7.23 13.04
N MET A 20 11.72 7.92 11.89
CA MET A 20 11.43 7.30 10.59
C MET A 20 12.55 6.35 10.12
N ALA A 21 13.81 6.72 10.34
CA ALA A 21 14.96 5.90 9.95
C ALA A 21 15.02 4.58 10.74
N VAL A 22 14.79 4.64 12.05
CA VAL A 22 14.79 3.44 12.91
C VAL A 22 13.62 2.54 12.57
N THR A 23 12.39 3.08 12.55
CA THR A 23 11.19 2.29 12.24
C THR A 23 11.23 1.70 10.83
N GLY A 24 11.65 2.49 9.83
CA GLY A 24 11.80 2.03 8.45
C GLY A 24 12.89 0.97 8.29
N GLY A 25 14.02 1.12 9.00
CA GLY A 25 15.07 0.11 9.03
C GLY A 25 14.60 -1.20 9.66
N LEU A 26 13.88 -1.14 10.78
CA LEU A 26 13.29 -2.33 11.41
C LEU A 26 12.32 -3.03 10.46
N MET A 27 11.43 -2.29 9.80
CA MET A 27 10.47 -2.84 8.84
C MET A 27 11.17 -3.48 7.62
N PHE A 28 12.24 -2.86 7.12
CA PHE A 28 13.01 -3.42 5.98
C PHE A 28 13.54 -4.83 6.30
N PHE A 29 14.06 -5.03 7.51
CA PHE A 29 14.55 -6.33 7.98
C PHE A 29 13.47 -7.23 8.61
N HIS A 30 12.19 -6.82 8.58
CA HIS A 30 11.07 -7.53 9.22
C HIS A 30 11.28 -7.76 10.74
N LEU A 31 12.02 -6.85 11.39
CA LEU A 31 12.28 -6.84 12.82
C LEU A 31 11.26 -5.97 13.58
N ASP A 32 10.31 -5.35 12.88
CA ASP A 32 9.26 -4.54 13.47
C ASP A 32 8.30 -5.39 14.31
N ARG A 33 7.86 -4.82 15.45
CA ARG A 33 6.91 -5.48 16.37
C ARG A 33 5.96 -4.46 16.97
N GLY A 34 4.72 -4.88 17.23
CA GLY A 34 3.72 -4.05 17.91
C GLY A 34 3.46 -2.74 17.17
N LEU A 35 3.82 -1.62 17.79
CA LEU A 35 3.48 -0.28 17.31
C LEU A 35 4.46 0.28 16.25
N GLN A 36 5.54 -0.41 15.90
CA GLN A 36 6.56 0.12 14.99
C GLN A 36 6.00 0.52 13.61
N LYS A 37 5.19 -0.34 12.98
CA LYS A 37 4.54 -0.03 11.70
C LYS A 37 3.53 1.14 11.80
N PRO A 38 2.55 1.13 12.73
CA PRO A 38 1.68 2.29 12.94
C PRO A 38 2.45 3.59 13.22
N VAL A 39 3.49 3.53 14.04
CA VAL A 39 4.34 4.70 14.32
C VAL A 39 5.02 5.19 13.04
N HIS A 40 5.55 4.31 12.20
CA HIS A 40 6.14 4.70 10.91
C HIS A 40 5.13 5.43 10.01
N GLU A 41 3.94 4.85 9.85
CA GLU A 41 2.90 5.41 8.99
C GLU A 41 2.42 6.79 9.48
N TRP A 42 2.15 6.94 10.78
CA TRP A 42 1.63 8.19 11.34
C TRP A 42 2.72 9.25 11.59
N ALA A 43 3.89 8.85 12.10
CA ALA A 43 5.01 9.77 12.24
C ALA A 43 5.58 10.23 10.89
N GLY A 44 5.31 9.50 9.81
CA GLY A 44 5.62 9.93 8.44
C GLY A 44 4.99 11.27 8.09
N TRP A 45 3.75 11.52 8.53
CA TRP A 45 3.08 12.81 8.35
C TRP A 45 3.76 13.93 9.13
N LEU A 46 4.17 13.65 10.37
CA LEU A 46 4.93 14.59 11.19
C LEU A 46 6.26 14.95 10.51
N MET A 47 6.99 13.95 10.00
CA MET A 47 8.25 14.15 9.28
C MET A 47 8.07 14.97 7.99
N ALA A 48 7.04 14.68 7.20
CA ALA A 48 6.73 15.43 6.00
C ALA A 48 6.43 16.90 6.33
N GLY A 49 5.59 17.15 7.34
CA GLY A 49 5.28 18.49 7.83
C GLY A 49 6.51 19.23 8.37
N ALA A 50 7.34 18.56 9.17
CA ALA A 50 8.58 19.12 9.70
C ALA A 50 9.57 19.49 8.59
N GLY A 51 9.73 18.62 7.58
CA GLY A 51 10.58 18.88 6.41
C GLY A 51 10.10 20.09 5.59
N VAL A 52 8.79 20.19 5.33
CA VAL A 52 8.20 21.36 4.65
C VAL A 52 8.43 22.63 5.47
N LEU A 53 8.14 22.59 6.77
CA LEU A 53 8.37 23.72 7.68
C LEU A 53 9.84 24.14 7.64
N HIS A 54 10.77 23.19 7.74
CA HIS A 54 12.21 23.44 7.67
C HIS A 54 12.62 24.10 6.35
N GLY A 55 12.11 23.62 5.22
CA GLY A 55 12.37 24.20 3.91
C GLY A 55 11.84 25.63 3.78
N VAL A 56 10.60 25.88 4.24
CA VAL A 56 9.96 27.20 4.17
C VAL A 56 10.67 28.20 5.09
N VAL A 57 10.93 27.84 6.35
CA VAL A 57 11.55 28.78 7.29
C VAL A 57 13.01 29.08 6.94
N ASN A 58 13.67 28.20 6.19
CA ASN A 58 15.05 28.33 5.70
C ASN A 58 15.14 28.53 4.18
N TRP A 59 14.09 29.08 3.54
CA TRP A 59 13.97 29.17 2.08
C TRP A 59 15.16 29.84 1.38
N SER A 60 15.71 30.92 1.96
CA SER A 60 16.88 31.61 1.38
C SER A 60 18.13 30.73 1.36
N ALA A 61 18.37 29.98 2.44
CA ALA A 61 19.48 29.03 2.55
C ALA A 61 19.28 27.85 1.59
N LEU A 62 18.06 27.31 1.51
CA LEU A 62 17.72 26.22 0.59
C LEU A 62 17.97 26.61 -0.88
N LYS A 63 17.52 27.80 -1.30
CA LYS A 63 17.79 28.30 -2.66
C LYS A 63 19.28 28.44 -2.96
N ARG A 64 20.07 28.91 -2.00
CA ARG A 64 21.53 29.01 -2.16
C ARG A 64 22.17 27.62 -2.27
N TYR A 65 21.70 26.67 -1.47
CA TYR A 65 22.17 25.28 -1.48
C TYR A 65 21.87 24.59 -2.81
N LEU A 66 20.67 24.81 -3.36
CA LEU A 66 20.23 24.30 -4.66
C LEU A 66 20.98 24.89 -5.87
N ARG A 67 21.68 26.02 -5.71
CA ARG A 67 22.53 26.58 -6.78
C ARG A 67 23.90 25.92 -6.88
N LEU A 68 24.28 25.12 -5.88
CA LEU A 68 25.54 24.38 -5.91
C LEU A 68 25.35 23.11 -6.75
N PRO A 69 26.31 22.77 -7.62
CA PRO A 69 26.16 21.64 -8.54
C PRO A 69 25.98 20.31 -7.80
N ARG A 70 26.78 20.05 -6.75
CA ARG A 70 26.71 18.77 -6.01
C ARG A 70 25.35 18.55 -5.32
N PRO A 71 24.84 19.46 -4.47
CA PRO A 71 23.50 19.32 -3.89
C PRO A 71 22.38 19.22 -4.93
N ALA A 72 22.43 20.05 -5.98
CA ALA A 72 21.43 20.04 -7.04
C ALA A 72 21.37 18.68 -7.74
N THR A 73 22.53 18.09 -8.07
CA THR A 73 22.60 16.77 -8.67
C THR A 73 22.04 15.69 -7.76
N VAL A 74 22.42 15.67 -6.46
CA VAL A 74 21.93 14.65 -5.52
C VAL A 74 20.41 14.73 -5.35
N MET A 75 19.86 15.93 -5.13
CA MET A 75 18.42 16.12 -5.03
C MET A 75 17.70 15.76 -6.33
N GLY A 76 18.26 16.15 -7.48
CA GLY A 76 17.74 15.78 -8.80
C GLY A 76 17.67 14.27 -8.98
N LEU A 77 18.72 13.54 -8.62
CA LEU A 77 18.73 12.07 -8.66
C LEU A 77 17.70 11.44 -7.72
N CYS A 78 17.53 11.97 -6.50
CA CYS A 78 16.49 11.49 -5.58
C CYS A 78 15.07 11.71 -6.14
N VAL A 79 14.80 12.88 -6.72
CA VAL A 79 13.50 13.19 -7.37
C VAL A 79 13.28 12.30 -8.59
N LEU A 80 14.32 12.07 -9.40
CA LEU A 80 14.25 11.15 -10.53
C LEU A 80 14.01 9.70 -10.08
N ALA A 81 14.69 9.23 -9.03
CA ALA A 81 14.46 7.90 -8.47
C ALA A 81 13.04 7.76 -7.91
N LEU A 82 12.52 8.79 -7.24
CA LEU A 82 11.13 8.84 -6.79
C LEU A 82 10.15 8.84 -7.97
N GLY A 83 10.42 9.60 -9.04
CA GLY A 83 9.61 9.58 -10.25
C GLY A 83 9.63 8.20 -10.93
N ALA A 84 10.81 7.60 -11.05
CA ALA A 84 11.01 6.28 -11.63
C ALA A 84 10.32 5.17 -10.82
N SER A 85 10.19 5.31 -9.50
CA SER A 85 9.53 4.29 -8.67
C SER A 85 8.05 4.08 -9.03
N PHE A 86 7.38 5.08 -9.61
CA PHE A 86 6.02 4.94 -10.14
C PHE A 86 5.96 4.08 -11.42
N PHE A 87 7.07 3.95 -12.15
CA PHE A 87 7.13 3.19 -13.41
C PHE A 87 7.71 1.78 -13.22
N VAL A 88 8.53 1.56 -12.19
CA VAL A 88 9.18 0.26 -11.91
C VAL A 88 8.18 -0.85 -11.54
N GLY A 89 6.90 -0.55 -11.32
CA GLY A 89 5.85 -1.54 -11.04
C GLY A 89 4.70 -1.62 -12.06
N ALA A 90 4.62 -0.72 -13.04
CA ALA A 90 3.42 -0.60 -13.89
C ALA A 90 3.27 -1.70 -14.96
N ASP A 91 4.37 -2.33 -15.36
CA ASP A 91 4.38 -3.41 -16.36
C ASP A 91 4.46 -4.82 -15.74
N GLY A 92 4.84 -4.94 -14.46
CA GLY A 92 4.90 -6.22 -13.73
C GLY A 92 3.53 -6.79 -13.36
N ASP A 93 2.51 -5.93 -13.25
CA ASP A 93 1.13 -6.33 -12.96
C ASP A 93 0.39 -6.90 -14.19
N ARG A 94 0.94 -6.74 -15.41
CA ARG A 94 0.38 -7.31 -16.64
C ARG A 94 0.93 -8.69 -17.00
N LYS A 95 1.99 -9.15 -16.31
CA LYS A 95 2.57 -10.50 -16.48
C LYS A 95 2.78 -11.18 -15.13
N GLY A 96 1.69 -11.54 -14.47
CA GLY A 96 1.66 -12.62 -13.47
C GLY A 96 2.56 -12.48 -12.23
N GLY A 97 2.98 -11.26 -11.87
CA GLY A 97 3.93 -10.99 -10.79
C GLY A 97 3.30 -10.44 -9.51
N GLY A 98 2.06 -10.79 -9.19
CA GLY A 98 1.48 -10.45 -7.89
C GLY A 98 2.21 -11.15 -6.75
N SER A 99 2.17 -10.60 -5.52
CA SER A 99 2.57 -11.38 -4.34
C SER A 99 1.86 -12.75 -4.34
N PRO A 100 2.43 -13.82 -3.75
CA PRO A 100 1.83 -15.16 -3.83
C PRO A 100 0.33 -15.22 -3.47
N SER A 101 -0.10 -14.37 -2.53
CA SER A 101 -1.52 -14.21 -2.18
C SER A 101 -2.38 -13.60 -3.30
N VAL A 102 -1.85 -12.65 -4.06
CA VAL A 102 -2.53 -12.07 -5.23
C VAL A 102 -2.68 -13.09 -6.34
N ILE A 103 -1.64 -13.89 -6.62
CA ILE A 103 -1.72 -14.99 -7.60
C ILE A 103 -2.77 -16.00 -7.16
N ALA A 104 -2.75 -16.43 -5.89
CA ALA A 104 -3.75 -17.33 -5.35
C ALA A 104 -5.18 -16.75 -5.43
N MET A 105 -5.36 -15.48 -5.08
CA MET A 105 -6.66 -14.80 -5.19
C MET A 105 -7.16 -14.70 -6.64
N GLN A 106 -6.27 -14.41 -7.59
CA GLN A 106 -6.62 -14.37 -9.02
C GLN A 106 -6.99 -15.77 -9.53
N ALA A 107 -6.24 -16.81 -9.13
CA ALA A 107 -6.56 -18.19 -9.47
C ALA A 107 -7.93 -18.61 -8.91
N ILE A 108 -8.22 -18.28 -7.64
CA ILE A 108 -9.53 -18.52 -7.02
C ILE A 108 -10.63 -17.73 -7.73
N ALA A 109 -10.39 -16.46 -8.09
CA ALA A 109 -11.39 -15.62 -8.74
C ALA A 109 -11.72 -16.10 -10.16
N GLY A 110 -10.73 -16.62 -10.89
CA GLY A 110 -10.88 -17.12 -12.26
C GLY A 110 -11.29 -18.60 -12.36
N ALA A 111 -11.29 -19.35 -11.26
CA ALA A 111 -11.72 -20.74 -11.26
C ALA A 111 -13.25 -20.87 -11.17
N PRO A 112 -13.84 -21.92 -11.76
CA PRO A 112 -15.26 -22.24 -11.61
C PRO A 112 -15.67 -22.37 -10.15
N ILE A 113 -16.83 -21.83 -9.78
CA ILE A 113 -17.28 -21.85 -8.38
C ILE A 113 -17.45 -23.29 -7.86
N GLY A 114 -17.79 -24.26 -8.72
CA GLY A 114 -17.83 -25.68 -8.35
C GLY A 114 -16.48 -26.25 -7.89
N SER A 115 -15.35 -25.70 -8.37
CA SER A 115 -14.00 -26.08 -7.94
C SER A 115 -13.52 -25.29 -6.72
N VAL A 116 -14.05 -24.08 -6.53
CA VAL A 116 -13.69 -23.20 -5.41
C VAL A 116 -14.48 -23.54 -4.14
N ALA A 117 -15.76 -23.90 -4.27
CA ALA A 117 -16.65 -24.16 -3.13
C ALA A 117 -16.11 -25.22 -2.14
N PRO A 118 -15.50 -26.33 -2.57
CA PRO A 118 -14.95 -27.33 -1.65
C PRO A 118 -13.80 -26.80 -0.78
N LEU A 119 -13.06 -25.78 -1.24
CA LEU A 119 -12.01 -25.13 -0.45
C LEU A 119 -12.57 -24.45 0.81
N PHE A 120 -13.86 -24.10 0.77
CA PHE A 120 -14.61 -23.50 1.88
C PHE A 120 -15.53 -24.52 2.59
N GLY A 121 -15.43 -25.81 2.24
CA GLY A 121 -16.29 -26.86 2.79
C GLY A 121 -17.75 -26.75 2.37
N LYS A 122 -18.04 -26.15 1.21
CA LYS A 122 -19.39 -25.99 0.65
C LYS A 122 -19.53 -26.74 -0.67
N THR A 123 -20.75 -27.15 -0.98
CA THR A 123 -21.16 -27.56 -2.33
C THR A 123 -21.30 -26.33 -3.25
N GLY A 124 -21.31 -26.55 -4.58
CA GLY A 124 -21.52 -25.45 -5.55
C GLY A 124 -22.82 -24.68 -5.29
N ALA A 125 -23.92 -25.39 -5.00
CA ALA A 125 -25.20 -24.77 -4.66
C ALA A 125 -25.15 -23.93 -3.37
N GLU A 126 -24.52 -24.43 -2.31
CA GLU A 126 -24.35 -23.70 -1.04
C GLU A 126 -23.45 -22.46 -1.20
N ALA A 127 -22.40 -22.56 -2.02
CA ALA A 127 -21.53 -21.44 -2.34
C ALA A 127 -22.30 -20.35 -3.11
N ARG A 128 -23.11 -20.73 -4.11
CA ARG A 128 -23.96 -19.79 -4.85
C ARG A 128 -25.00 -19.12 -3.95
N ALA A 129 -25.61 -19.86 -3.02
CA ALA A 129 -26.52 -19.29 -2.03
C ALA A 129 -25.82 -18.27 -1.11
N ALA A 130 -24.62 -18.59 -0.64
CA ALA A 130 -23.83 -17.69 0.20
C ALA A 130 -23.41 -16.41 -0.56
N LEU A 131 -23.03 -16.54 -1.83
CA LEU A 131 -22.71 -15.40 -2.69
C LEU A 131 -23.94 -14.55 -3.02
N ALA A 132 -25.09 -15.17 -3.28
CA ALA A 132 -26.34 -14.46 -3.52
C ALA A 132 -26.77 -13.63 -2.29
N ALA A 133 -26.59 -14.15 -1.08
CA ALA A 133 -26.80 -13.41 0.17
C ALA A 133 -25.85 -12.20 0.31
N ALA A 134 -24.75 -12.17 -0.44
CA ALA A 134 -23.81 -11.06 -0.54
C ALA A 134 -24.01 -10.20 -1.80
N ASP A 135 -25.17 -10.29 -2.46
CA ASP A 135 -25.52 -9.59 -3.71
C ASP A 135 -24.66 -9.99 -4.92
N ILE A 136 -24.10 -11.19 -4.91
CA ILE A 136 -23.27 -11.73 -5.99
C ILE A 136 -23.98 -12.95 -6.57
N SER A 137 -24.67 -12.76 -7.70
CA SER A 137 -25.42 -13.84 -8.36
C SER A 137 -24.56 -14.55 -9.40
N LEU A 138 -24.48 -15.87 -9.32
CA LEU A 138 -23.84 -16.73 -10.31
C LEU A 138 -24.89 -17.61 -11.01
N PRO A 139 -24.88 -17.70 -12.35
CA PRO A 139 -25.89 -18.45 -13.10
C PRO A 139 -25.77 -19.97 -12.88
N ASP A 140 -24.56 -20.49 -12.74
CA ASP A 140 -24.26 -21.93 -12.65
C ASP A 140 -22.93 -22.17 -11.91
N ASP A 141 -22.56 -23.45 -11.78
CA ASP A 141 -21.34 -23.88 -11.08
C ASP A 141 -20.06 -23.69 -11.93
N ASP A 142 -20.19 -23.43 -13.22
CA ASP A 142 -19.10 -23.13 -14.16
C ASP A 142 -18.72 -21.64 -14.14
N ALA A 143 -19.62 -20.78 -13.66
CA ALA A 143 -19.38 -19.37 -13.48
C ALA A 143 -18.26 -19.08 -12.47
N THR A 144 -17.55 -17.99 -12.69
CA THR A 144 -16.38 -17.58 -11.91
C THR A 144 -16.71 -16.32 -11.09
N LEU A 145 -15.98 -16.10 -10.00
CA LEU A 145 -16.13 -14.84 -9.25
C LEU A 145 -15.75 -13.64 -10.14
N ALA A 146 -14.72 -13.79 -10.97
CA ALA A 146 -14.24 -12.76 -11.90
C ALA A 146 -15.32 -12.32 -12.91
N SER A 147 -16.16 -13.23 -13.40
CA SER A 147 -17.24 -12.87 -14.33
C SER A 147 -18.37 -12.09 -13.66
N ALA A 148 -18.62 -12.32 -12.36
CA ALA A 148 -19.69 -11.66 -11.63
C ALA A 148 -19.30 -10.32 -11.00
N ILE A 149 -18.05 -10.16 -10.58
CA ILE A 149 -17.60 -8.97 -9.82
C ILE A 149 -16.57 -8.11 -10.56
N GLY A 150 -16.04 -8.59 -11.70
CA GLY A 150 -14.97 -7.93 -12.43
C GLY A 150 -13.64 -7.91 -11.67
N ALA A 151 -12.76 -6.95 -12.01
CA ALA A 151 -11.44 -6.79 -11.40
C ALA A 151 -11.45 -6.05 -10.03
N GLU A 152 -12.61 -5.95 -9.39
CA GLU A 152 -12.80 -5.11 -8.20
C GLU A 152 -12.38 -5.85 -6.92
N ARG A 153 -11.27 -5.43 -6.31
CA ARG A 153 -10.65 -6.10 -5.16
C ARG A 153 -11.56 -6.16 -3.93
N ASP A 154 -12.35 -5.12 -3.70
CA ASP A 154 -13.26 -5.03 -2.56
C ASP A 154 -14.42 -6.03 -2.67
N ARG A 155 -14.97 -6.20 -3.87
CA ARG A 155 -16.00 -7.21 -4.13
C ARG A 155 -15.45 -8.62 -4.03
N LEU A 156 -14.21 -8.86 -4.46
CA LEU A 156 -13.54 -10.15 -4.27
C LEU A 156 -13.37 -10.47 -2.77
N GLY A 157 -13.01 -9.47 -1.95
CA GLY A 157 -12.99 -9.60 -0.51
C GLY A 157 -14.37 -9.94 0.09
N LYS A 158 -15.44 -9.27 -0.35
CA LYS A 158 -16.83 -9.56 0.06
C LYS A 158 -17.23 -11.00 -0.30
N ALA A 159 -16.90 -11.44 -1.52
CA ALA A 159 -17.17 -12.80 -2.00
C ALA A 159 -16.47 -13.87 -1.16
N LEU A 160 -15.16 -13.73 -0.92
CA LEU A 160 -14.38 -14.69 -0.12
C LEU A 160 -14.87 -14.74 1.33
N ARG A 161 -15.27 -13.59 1.91
CA ARG A 161 -15.88 -13.55 3.24
C ARG A 161 -17.20 -14.30 3.28
N ALA A 162 -18.07 -14.08 2.30
CA ALA A 162 -19.36 -14.78 2.19
C ALA A 162 -19.16 -16.30 2.06
N LEU A 163 -18.17 -16.75 1.29
CA LEU A 163 -17.83 -18.17 1.17
C LEU A 163 -17.25 -18.74 2.47
N SER A 164 -16.46 -17.96 3.21
CA SER A 164 -15.89 -18.38 4.49
C SER A 164 -16.88 -18.38 5.67
N ALA A 165 -18.05 -17.76 5.50
CA ALA A 165 -19.07 -17.73 6.53
C ALA A 165 -19.58 -19.17 6.79
N ARG A 166 -19.45 -19.60 8.05
CA ARG A 166 -20.09 -20.84 8.51
C ARG A 166 -21.61 -20.62 8.57
N PRO A 167 -22.41 -21.63 8.20
CA PRO A 167 -23.86 -21.58 8.40
C PRO A 167 -24.21 -21.39 9.88
#